data_AF-A0A7C9KYJ2-F1
#
_entry.id   AF-A0A7C9KYJ2-F1
#
_cell.length_a   1.000
_cell.length_b   1.000
_cell.length_c   1.000
_cell.angle_alpha   90.00
_cell.angle_beta   90.00
_cell.angle_gamma   90.00
#
_symmetry.space_group_name_H-M   'P 1'
#
loop_
_entity.id
_entity.type
_entity.pdbx_description
1 polymer ?
#
loop_
_entity_poly.entity_id
_entity_poly.type
_entity_poly.pdbx_seq_one_letter_code
_entity_poly.pdbx_strand_id
1 'polypeptide(L)'
;TPKQFPLASPGNRFQVVEGPVSYVCTPNAANPNLGTLTRFWGYTRQLYQPTAFSAATPQALLARQVGACTITYQAGITERGGLVSMTIELTMAGETVRLHSNAQVSNQP
;
A
#
# COMPACT_ATOMS: atom_id res chain seq x y z
N THR A 1 -33.96 -1.69 -9.16
CA THR A 1 -34.27 -1.52 -7.72
C THR A 1 -33.11 -0.81 -7.06
N PRO A 2 -33.34 0.17 -6.16
CA PRO A 2 -32.26 0.86 -5.46
C PRO A 2 -31.40 -0.09 -4.62
N LYS A 3 -30.10 0.17 -4.50
CA LYS A 3 -29.21 -0.61 -3.62
C LYS A 3 -29.57 -0.31 -2.16
N GLN A 4 -30.05 -1.33 -1.44
CA GLN A 4 -30.26 -1.25 0.00
C GLN A 4 -28.95 -1.64 0.72
N PHE A 5 -28.49 -0.77 1.61
CA PHE A 5 -27.34 -1.05 2.48
C PHE A 5 -27.79 -1.81 3.73
N PRO A 6 -26.95 -2.71 4.27
CA PRO A 6 -27.33 -3.56 5.41
C PRO A 6 -27.41 -2.78 6.73
N LEU A 7 -26.77 -1.62 6.84
CA LEU A 7 -26.71 -0.79 8.04
C LEU A 7 -26.90 0.68 7.65
N ALA A 8 -27.60 1.45 8.48
CA ALA A 8 -27.70 2.90 8.34
C ALA A 8 -26.35 3.55 8.70
N SER A 9 -25.84 4.45 7.85
CA SER A 9 -24.71 5.30 8.21
C SER A 9 -25.19 6.36 9.21
N PRO A 10 -24.57 6.51 10.40
CA PRO A 10 -24.93 7.56 11.35
C PRO A 10 -24.90 8.97 10.75
N GLY A 11 -24.03 9.19 9.75
CA GLY A 11 -23.90 10.46 9.04
C GLY A 11 -24.64 10.52 7.71
N ASN A 12 -25.41 9.48 7.32
CA ASN A 12 -26.00 9.33 5.98
C ASN A 12 -25.00 9.48 4.84
N ARG A 13 -23.79 8.93 5.03
CA ARG A 13 -22.68 8.96 4.08
C ARG A 13 -22.29 7.55 3.62
N PHE A 14 -21.68 7.47 2.44
CA PHE A 14 -21.10 6.26 1.88
C PHE A 14 -19.78 6.59 1.18
N GLN A 15 -18.89 5.61 1.09
CA GLN A 15 -17.59 5.74 0.41
C GLN A 15 -17.69 5.11 -0.98
N VAL A 16 -17.10 5.79 -1.96
CA VAL A 16 -16.85 5.21 -3.30
C VAL A 16 -15.37 4.91 -3.37
N VAL A 17 -15.04 3.62 -3.47
CA VAL A 17 -13.66 3.16 -3.62
C VAL A 17 -13.38 2.79 -5.07
N GLU A 18 -12.26 3.25 -5.59
CA GLU A 18 -11.80 2.91 -6.93
C GLU A 18 -11.12 1.52 -6.96
N GLY A 19 -10.45 1.20 -8.08
CA GLY A 19 -9.66 -0.01 -8.23
C GLY A 19 -8.54 -0.11 -7.18
N PRO A 20 -8.12 -1.33 -6.83
CA PRO A 20 -7.12 -1.54 -5.79
C PRO A 20 -5.73 -1.12 -6.27
N VAL A 21 -4.87 -0.75 -5.32
CA VAL A 21 -3.47 -0.36 -5.54
C VAL A 21 -2.58 -1.15 -4.61
N SER A 22 -1.42 -1.57 -5.10
CA SER A 22 -0.38 -2.24 -4.32
C SER A 22 0.95 -1.52 -4.43
N TYR A 23 1.67 -1.41 -3.32
CA TYR A 23 3.07 -0.99 -3.28
C TYR A 23 3.90 -2.22 -2.95
N VAL A 24 4.49 -2.83 -3.99
CA VAL A 24 5.28 -4.04 -3.84
C VAL A 24 6.72 -3.65 -3.66
N CYS A 25 7.26 -4.05 -2.53
CA CYS A 25 8.68 -3.86 -2.28
C CYS A 25 9.43 -5.17 -2.49
N THR A 26 10.45 -5.10 -3.35
CA THR A 26 11.40 -6.19 -3.60
C THR A 26 12.79 -5.69 -3.19
N PRO A 27 13.11 -5.64 -1.89
CA PRO A 27 14.38 -5.14 -1.42
C PRO A 27 15.51 -6.12 -1.76
N ASN A 28 16.73 -5.62 -1.88
CA ASN A 28 17.92 -6.47 -2.01
C ASN A 28 19.07 -5.87 -1.19
N ALA A 29 19.26 -6.37 0.03
CA ALA A 29 20.31 -5.88 0.91
C ALA A 29 21.73 -6.15 0.38
N ALA A 30 21.93 -7.26 -0.36
CA ALA A 30 23.24 -7.63 -0.90
C ALA A 30 23.61 -6.81 -2.15
N ASN A 31 22.62 -6.45 -2.96
CA ASN A 31 22.79 -5.58 -4.12
C ASN A 31 21.59 -4.63 -4.26
N PRO A 32 21.61 -3.49 -3.54
CA PRO A 32 20.50 -2.54 -3.53
C PRO A 32 20.11 -2.05 -4.93
N ASN A 33 21.04 -1.99 -5.89
CA ASN A 33 20.74 -1.57 -7.27
C ASN A 33 19.69 -2.46 -7.97
N LEU A 34 19.51 -3.71 -7.51
CA LEU A 34 18.46 -4.62 -7.98
C LEU A 34 17.18 -4.54 -7.13
N GLY A 35 17.21 -3.82 -6.02
CA GLY A 35 16.07 -3.59 -5.15
C GLY A 35 15.16 -2.48 -5.66
N THR A 36 13.85 -2.71 -5.61
CA THR A 36 12.84 -1.76 -6.13
C THR A 36 11.61 -1.63 -5.24
N LEU A 37 10.95 -0.49 -5.37
CA LEU A 37 9.58 -0.27 -4.92
C LEU A 37 8.73 0.06 -6.15
N THR A 38 7.71 -0.77 -6.40
CA THR A 38 6.86 -0.64 -7.59
C THR A 38 5.39 -0.54 -7.19
N ARG A 39 4.67 0.41 -7.78
CA ARG A 39 3.22 0.57 -7.63
C ARG A 39 2.51 -0.22 -8.72
N PHE A 40 1.50 -1.01 -8.34
CA PHE A 40 0.62 -1.75 -9.25
C PHE A 40 -0.84 -1.29 -9.07
N TRP A 41 -1.61 -1.22 -10.16
CA TRP A 41 -3.02 -0.88 -10.14
C TRP A 41 -3.78 -1.55 -11.31
N GLY A 42 -5.11 -1.39 -11.35
CA GLY A 42 -5.94 -1.92 -12.43
C GLY A 42 -6.16 -3.43 -12.39
N TYR A 43 -5.76 -4.10 -11.30
CA TYR A 43 -6.05 -5.51 -11.05
C TYR A 43 -7.37 -5.70 -10.31
N THR A 44 -7.92 -6.92 -10.35
CA THR A 44 -9.20 -7.24 -9.69
C THR A 44 -9.05 -7.26 -8.17
N ARG A 45 -10.04 -6.72 -7.45
CA ARG A 45 -10.11 -6.82 -5.98
C ARG A 45 -10.21 -8.28 -5.55
N GLN A 46 -9.47 -8.63 -4.50
CA GLN A 46 -9.41 -9.97 -3.93
C GLN A 46 -9.31 -9.89 -2.40
N LEU A 47 -9.63 -10.99 -1.72
CA LEU A 47 -9.68 -11.06 -0.27
C LEU A 47 -8.30 -10.86 0.38
N TYR A 48 -7.26 -11.43 -0.22
CA TYR A 48 -5.89 -11.33 0.25
C TYR A 48 -5.11 -10.32 -0.59
N GLN A 49 -4.28 -9.51 0.07
CA GLN A 49 -3.44 -8.55 -0.62
C GLN A 49 -2.42 -9.28 -1.53
N PRO A 50 -2.46 -9.07 -2.86
CA PRO A 50 -1.49 -9.69 -3.75
C PRO A 50 -0.08 -9.12 -3.54
N THR A 51 0.91 -10.02 -3.57
CA THR A 51 2.34 -9.68 -3.49
C THR A 51 3.06 -9.91 -4.82
N ALA A 52 2.39 -10.53 -5.80
CA ALA A 52 2.90 -10.79 -7.14
C ALA A 52 1.86 -10.42 -8.19
N PHE A 53 2.33 -9.94 -9.34
CA PHE A 53 1.50 -9.39 -10.41
C PHE A 53 1.97 -9.92 -11.76
N SER A 54 1.03 -10.08 -12.70
CA SER A 54 1.40 -10.40 -14.08
C SER A 54 2.17 -9.23 -14.70
N ALA A 55 3.07 -9.51 -15.65
CA ALA A 55 3.86 -8.46 -16.32
C ALA A 55 2.99 -7.42 -17.06
N ALA A 56 1.79 -7.83 -17.52
CA ALA A 56 0.83 -6.95 -18.18
C ALA A 56 0.04 -6.04 -17.22
N THR A 57 0.16 -6.25 -15.90
CA THR A 57 -0.53 -5.42 -14.91
C THR A 57 0.02 -3.99 -14.98
N PRO A 58 -0.84 -2.95 -15.07
CA PRO A 58 -0.39 -1.57 -15.02
C PRO A 58 0.47 -1.30 -13.79
N GLN A 59 1.67 -0.76 -14.01
CA GLN A 59 2.67 -0.58 -12.97
C GLN A 59 3.57 0.65 -13.22
N ALA A 60 4.15 1.17 -12.14
CA ALA A 60 5.10 2.27 -12.16
C ALA A 60 6.18 2.05 -11.10
N LEU A 61 7.43 2.12 -11.52
CA LEU A 61 8.58 2.09 -10.63
C LEU A 61 8.64 3.42 -9.85
N LEU A 62 8.65 3.33 -8.51
CA LEU A 62 8.68 4.51 -7.64
C LEU A 62 10.07 4.77 -7.08
N ALA A 63 10.83 3.70 -6.78
CA ALA A 63 12.19 3.83 -6.27
C ALA A 63 13.07 2.67 -6.75
N ARG A 64 14.35 2.98 -6.96
CA ARG A 64 15.46 2.04 -7.15
C ARG A 64 16.33 2.06 -5.90
N GLN A 65 17.32 1.17 -5.84
CA GLN A 65 18.32 1.17 -4.76
C GLN A 65 17.73 0.84 -3.39
N VAL A 66 16.65 0.04 -3.38
CA VAL A 66 15.95 -0.31 -2.15
C VAL A 66 16.69 -1.45 -1.45
N GLY A 67 17.41 -1.12 -0.38
CA GLY A 67 18.12 -2.10 0.45
C GLY A 67 17.19 -2.84 1.40
N ALA A 68 16.22 -2.12 1.98
CA ALA A 68 15.18 -2.66 2.85
C ALA A 68 13.91 -1.80 2.79
N CYS A 69 12.80 -2.38 3.20
CA CYS A 69 11.52 -1.69 3.27
C CYS A 69 10.51 -2.48 4.10
N THR A 70 9.65 -1.75 4.80
CA THR A 70 8.59 -2.32 5.61
C THR A 70 7.35 -1.45 5.48
N ILE A 71 6.21 -2.08 5.23
CA ILE A 71 4.90 -1.42 5.26
C ILE A 71 4.05 -2.17 6.28
N THR A 72 3.56 -1.47 7.30
CA THR A 72 2.69 -2.03 8.33
C THR A 72 1.35 -1.30 8.34
N TYR A 73 0.28 -2.04 8.59
CA TYR A 73 -1.03 -1.48 8.87
C TYR A 73 -1.41 -1.81 10.31
N GLN A 74 -1.70 -0.79 11.10
CA GLN A 74 -2.23 -0.92 12.43
C GLN A 74 -3.69 -0.47 12.43
N ALA A 75 -4.62 -1.42 12.60
CA ALA A 75 -6.02 -1.09 12.76
C ALA A 75 -6.24 -0.33 14.07
N GLY A 76 -7.13 0.67 14.05
CA GLY A 76 -7.65 1.27 15.26
C GLY A 76 -8.55 0.30 16.02
N ILE A 77 -8.72 0.51 17.33
CA ILE A 77 -9.47 -0.39 18.23
C ILE A 77 -10.90 -0.66 17.72
N THR A 78 -11.54 0.36 17.16
CA THR A 78 -12.92 0.27 16.63
C THR A 78 -12.96 -0.04 15.14
N GLU A 79 -11.80 -0.24 14.50
CA GLU A 79 -11.60 -0.43 13.05
C GLU A 79 -12.16 0.69 12.16
N ARG A 80 -12.63 1.79 12.76
CA ARG A 80 -13.12 3.01 12.08
C ARG A 80 -11.99 3.88 11.53
N GLY A 81 -10.76 3.55 11.90
CA GLY A 81 -9.56 4.12 11.32
C GLY A 81 -8.38 3.18 11.45
N GLY A 82 -7.24 3.59 10.94
CA GLY A 82 -5.99 2.87 11.07
C GLY A 82 -4.81 3.73 10.67
N LEU A 83 -3.60 3.21 10.87
CA LEU A 83 -2.36 3.85 10.48
C LEU A 83 -1.59 2.93 9.57
N VAL A 84 -1.24 3.43 8.38
CA VAL A 84 -0.24 2.80 7.53
C VAL A 84 1.10 3.49 7.82
N SER A 85 2.09 2.72 8.24
CA SER A 85 3.46 3.17 8.41
C SER A 85 4.34 2.52 7.35
N MET A 86 5.17 3.32 6.69
CA MET A 86 6.11 2.86 5.69
C MET A 86 7.51 3.33 6.04
N THR A 87 8.45 2.40 6.06
CA THR A 87 9.89 2.68 6.15
C THR A 87 10.55 2.14 4.90
N ILE A 88 11.37 2.95 4.24
CA ILE A 88 12.14 2.57 3.05
C ILE A 88 13.59 2.96 3.30
N GLU A 89 14.51 2.03 3.05
CA GLU A 89 15.94 2.26 3.08
C GLU A 89 16.50 2.24 1.66
N LEU A 90 17.03 3.38 1.24
CA LEU A 90 17.68 3.55 -0.05
C LEU A 90 19.19 3.54 0.17
N THR A 91 19.90 2.63 -0.50
CA THR A 91 21.35 2.47 -0.35
C THR A 91 22.06 2.70 -1.67
N MET A 92 22.94 3.70 -1.71
CA MET A 92 23.76 4.03 -2.88
C MET A 92 25.19 4.28 -2.43
N ALA A 93 26.17 3.73 -3.16
CA ALA A 93 27.60 3.95 -2.90
C ALA A 93 28.05 3.68 -1.45
N GLY A 94 27.38 2.77 -0.74
CA GLY A 94 27.67 2.42 0.66
C GLY A 94 26.98 3.30 1.69
N GLU A 95 26.26 4.35 1.28
CA GLU A 95 25.45 5.19 2.17
C GLU A 95 23.99 4.76 2.14
N THR A 96 23.33 4.82 3.30
CA THR A 96 21.91 4.47 3.44
C THR A 96 21.11 5.64 3.99
N VAL A 97 20.05 6.01 3.27
CA VAL A 97 19.02 6.97 3.72
C VAL A 97 17.77 6.20 4.09
N ARG A 98 17.24 6.46 5.29
CA ARG A 98 15.99 5.87 5.78
C ARG A 98 14.87 6.89 5.75
N LEU A 99 13.86 6.63 4.92
CA LEU A 99 12.64 7.42 4.83
C LEU A 99 11.55 6.75 5.67
N HIS A 100 10.81 7.54 6.43
CA HIS A 100 9.64 7.08 7.18
C HIS A 100 8.44 7.95 6.82
N SER A 101 7.30 7.31 6.54
CA SER A 101 6.05 7.98 6.17
C SER A 101 4.87 7.31 6.88
N ASN A 102 3.89 8.11 7.27
CA ASN A 102 2.67 7.65 7.92
C ASN A 102 1.45 8.21 7.21
N ALA A 103 0.47 7.36 6.94
CA ALA A 103 -0.82 7.75 6.39
C ALA A 103 -1.95 7.27 7.31
N GLN A 104 -2.82 8.20 7.70
CA GLN A 104 -4.04 7.89 8.45
C GLN A 104 -5.08 7.31 7.48
N VAL A 105 -5.64 6.16 7.82
CA VAL A 105 -6.73 5.52 7.10
C VAL A 105 -8.02 5.85 7.80
N SER A 106 -8.94 6.52 7.11
CA SER A 106 -10.31 6.71 7.57
C SER A 106 -11.17 5.56 7.04
N ASN A 107 -11.79 4.80 7.93
CA ASN A 107 -12.65 3.67 7.59
C ASN A 107 -14.03 3.80 8.26
N GLN A 108 -14.52 5.04 8.35
CA GLN A 108 -15.85 5.35 8.86
C GLN A 108 -16.78 5.80 7.71
N PRO A 109 -18.01 5.25 7.63
CA PRO A 109 -19.02 5.70 6.68
C PRO A 109 -19.41 7.15 6.91
#